data_AF-A0A972LXR9-F1
#
_entry.id   AF-A0A972LXR9-F1
#
_cell.length_a   1.000
_cell.length_b   1.000
_cell.length_c   1.000
_cell.angle_alpha   90.00
_cell.angle_beta   90.00
_cell.angle_gamma   90.00
#
_symmetry.space_group_name_H-M   'P 1'
#
loop_
_entity.id
_entity.type
_entity.pdbx_description
1 polymer ?
#
loop_
_entity_poly.entity_id
_entity_poly.type
_entity_poly.pdbx_seq_one_letter_code
_entity_poly.pdbx_strand_id
1 'polypeptide(L)'
;HVSIMGDDTAQRLCLKGLQSSAGFLQKKISRRIDTRYTPRIKFEIDMGVKNSIAIARMLNDVLPEDSAEVDCESLPPKDSGTTEIE
;
A
#
# COMPACT_ATOMS: atom_id res chain seq x y z
N HIS A 1 3.12 -2.36 1.54
CA HIS A 1 3.10 -0.90 1.79
C HIS A 1 2.33 -0.62 3.08
N VAL A 2 2.60 0.51 3.75
CA VAL A 2 1.94 0.93 4.98
C VAL A 2 1.52 2.40 4.90
N SER A 3 0.27 2.73 5.23
CA SER A 3 -0.14 4.13 5.45
C SER A 3 -0.01 4.48 6.93
N ILE A 4 0.67 5.58 7.22
CA ILE A 4 0.85 6.10 8.58
C ILE A 4 0.17 7.46 8.64
N MET A 5 -0.75 7.62 9.57
CA MET A 5 -1.43 8.89 9.85
C MET A 5 -0.54 9.78 10.73
N GLY A 6 -0.57 11.10 10.48
CA GLY A 6 0.15 12.10 11.27
C GLY A 6 1.33 12.75 10.54
N ASP A 7 2.07 13.57 11.29
CA ASP A 7 3.16 14.40 10.76
C ASP A 7 4.36 13.58 10.27
N ASP A 8 5.21 14.19 9.44
CA ASP A 8 6.38 13.52 8.85
C ASP A 8 7.41 13.05 9.90
N THR A 9 7.46 13.70 11.06
CA THR A 9 8.26 13.25 12.21
C THR A 9 7.71 11.95 12.79
N ALA A 10 6.40 11.87 13.00
CA ALA A 10 5.71 10.68 13.49
C ALA A 10 5.79 9.53 12.48
N GLN A 11 5.62 9.81 11.18
CA GLN A 11 5.74 8.82 10.11
C GLN A 11 7.12 8.16 10.11
N ARG A 12 8.20 8.95 10.20
CA ARG A 12 9.59 8.43 10.24
C ARG A 12 9.85 7.61 11.51
N LEU A 13 9.39 8.09 12.66
CA LEU A 13 9.57 7.37 13.93
C LEU A 13 8.84 6.03 13.91
N CYS A 14 7.60 6.02 13.41
CA CYS A 14 6.79 4.83 13.29
C CYS A 14 7.44 3.82 12.32
N LEU A 15 7.91 4.29 11.15
CA LEU A 15 8.62 3.44 10.19
C LEU A 15 9.87 2.79 10.79
N LYS A 16 10.65 3.53 11.58
CA LYS A 16 11.80 2.98 12.32
C LYS A 16 11.37 1.91 13.33
N GLY A 17 10.27 2.13 14.03
CA GLY A 17 9.67 1.14 14.94
C GLY A 17 9.23 -0.14 14.21
N LEU A 18 8.53 -0.01 13.08
CA LEU A 18 8.12 -1.15 12.25
C LEU A 18 9.34 -1.93 11.76
N GLN A 19 10.37 -1.25 11.26
CA GLN A 19 11.62 -1.89 10.82
C GLN A 19 12.29 -2.68 11.95
N SER A 20 12.34 -2.15 13.17
CA SER A 20 12.86 -2.86 14.35
C SER A 20 12.04 -4.12 14.67
N SER A 21 10.71 -4.04 14.50
CA SER A 21 9.80 -5.17 14.75
C SER A 21 9.79 -6.24 13.66
N ALA A 22 10.48 -6.04 12.53
CA ALA A 22 10.43 -6.90 11.36
C ALA A 22 10.73 -8.38 11.68
N GLY A 23 11.75 -8.65 12.51
CA GLY A 23 12.12 -10.01 12.88
C GLY A 23 11.06 -10.72 13.73
N PHE A 24 10.39 -9.98 14.62
CA PHE A 24 9.28 -10.52 15.42
C PHE A 24 8.10 -10.91 14.53
N LEU A 25 7.73 -10.04 13.59
CA LEU A 25 6.68 -10.29 12.61
C LEU A 25 7.03 -11.48 11.72
N GLN A 26 8.28 -11.56 11.25
CA GLN A 26 8.76 -12.68 10.43
C GLN A 26 8.59 -14.02 11.16
N LYS A 27 8.98 -14.09 12.44
CA LYS A 27 8.79 -15.30 13.28
C LYS A 27 7.32 -15.64 13.51
N LYS A 28 6.44 -14.65 13.57
CA LYS A 28 4.99 -14.91 13.69
C LYS A 28 4.39 -15.40 12.37
N ILE A 29 4.84 -14.88 11.23
CA ILE A 29 4.39 -15.32 9.90
C ILE A 29 4.87 -16.74 9.63
N SER A 30 6.12 -17.06 9.92
CA SER A 30 6.68 -18.41 9.71
C SER A 30 5.93 -19.50 10.50
N ARG A 31 5.27 -19.14 11.61
CA ARG A 31 4.45 -20.05 12.41
C ARG A 31 3.02 -20.21 11.91
N ARG A 32 2.54 -19.28 11.10
CA ARG A 32 1.15 -19.24 10.62
C ARG A 32 1.00 -19.68 9.17
N ILE A 33 2.03 -19.42 8.35
CA ILE A 33 2.04 -19.75 6.93
C ILE A 33 3.10 -20.82 6.71
N ASP A 34 2.66 -21.98 6.21
CA ASP A 34 3.56 -23.06 5.85
C ASP A 34 4.28 -22.71 4.54
N THR A 35 5.51 -22.24 4.68
CA THR A 35 6.35 -21.80 3.58
C THR A 35 7.74 -22.42 3.77
N ARG A 36 8.32 -22.94 2.68
CA ARG A 36 9.68 -23.49 2.72
C ARG A 36 10.73 -22.47 3.19
N TYR A 37 10.53 -21.21 2.80
CA TYR A 37 11.36 -20.08 3.22
C TYR A 37 10.47 -18.92 3.64
N THR A 38 10.74 -18.35 4.82
CA THR A 38 10.02 -17.16 5.28
C THR A 38 10.63 -15.91 4.64
N PRO A 39 9.86 -15.12 3.86
CA PRO A 39 10.37 -13.93 3.20
C PRO A 39 10.78 -12.86 4.23
N ARG A 40 11.68 -11.94 3.81
CA ARG A 40 12.05 -10.78 4.63
C ARG A 40 11.00 -9.67 4.44
N ILE A 41 10.47 -9.18 5.55
CA ILE A 41 9.45 -8.12 5.54
C ILE A 41 10.13 -6.77 5.37
N LYS A 42 9.63 -5.96 4.43
CA LYS A 42 10.03 -4.56 4.22
C LYS A 42 8.82 -3.66 4.40
N PHE A 43 9.04 -2.49 4.99
CA PHE A 43 8.01 -1.48 5.22
C PHE A 43 8.31 -0.25 4.38
N GLU A 44 7.33 0.14 3.57
CA GLU A 44 7.40 1.27 2.65
C GLU A 44 6.12 2.08 2.79
N ILE A 45 6.26 3.40 2.89
CA ILE A 45 5.11 4.30 3.06
C ILE A 45 4.29 4.30 1.77
N ASP A 46 2.99 4.09 1.92
CA ASP A 46 2.06 4.17 0.81
C ASP A 46 1.67 5.64 0.53
N MET A 47 2.14 6.14 -0.61
CA MET A 47 1.77 7.47 -1.12
C MET A 47 0.46 7.44 -1.93
N GLY A 48 0.00 6.26 -2.35
CA GLY A 48 -1.22 6.07 -3.14
C GLY A 48 -2.47 6.50 -2.37
N VAL A 49 -2.57 6.15 -1.09
CA VAL A 49 -3.72 6.54 -0.24
C VAL A 49 -3.83 8.07 -0.13
N LYS A 50 -2.72 8.78 0.11
CA LYS A 50 -2.72 10.26 0.15
C LYS A 50 -3.20 10.86 -1.17
N ASN A 51 -2.72 10.31 -2.30
CA ASN A 51 -3.11 10.79 -3.62
C ASN A 51 -4.59 10.51 -3.93
N SER A 52 -5.10 9.31 -3.61
CA SER A 52 -6.51 8.97 -3.83
C SER A 52 -7.46 9.87 -3.05
N ILE A 53 -7.14 10.23 -1.81
CA ILE A 53 -7.93 11.17 -1.00
C ILE A 53 -7.87 12.57 -1.61
N ALA A 54 -6.71 13.02 -2.09
CA ALA A 54 -6.58 14.32 -2.74
C ALA A 54 -7.42 14.39 -4.03
N ILE A 55 -7.36 13.33 -4.86
CA ILE A 55 -8.13 13.23 -6.10
C ILE A 55 -9.63 13.17 -5.79
N ALA A 56 -10.06 12.35 -4.82
CA ALA A 56 -11.46 12.27 -4.41
C ALA A 56 -12.01 13.62 -3.92
N ARG A 57 -11.21 14.39 -3.16
CA ARG A 57 -11.58 15.76 -2.77
C ARG A 57 -11.73 16.68 -3.97
N MET A 58 -10.75 16.69 -4.88
CA MET A 58 -10.82 17.50 -6.11
C MET A 58 -12.02 17.13 -6.98
N LEU A 59 -12.36 15.84 -7.07
CA LEU A 59 -13.55 15.38 -7.79
C LEU A 59 -14.83 15.91 -7.13
N ASN A 60 -14.97 15.76 -5.82
CA ASN A 60 -16.13 16.28 -5.08
C ASN A 60 -16.28 17.81 -5.18
N ASP A 61 -15.17 18.56 -5.26
CA ASP A 61 -15.21 20.01 -5.41
C ASP A 61 -15.66 20.46 -6.82
N VAL A 62 -15.54 19.58 -7.83
CA VAL A 62 -15.75 19.91 -9.25
C VAL A 62 -17.02 19.27 -9.82
N LEU A 63 -17.45 18.12 -9.30
CA LEU A 63 -18.64 17.41 -9.75
C LEU A 63 -19.89 17.88 -8.97
N PRO A 64 -21.00 18.20 -9.65
CA PRO A 64 -22.30 18.36 -8.98
C PRO A 64 -22.74 17.03 -8.37
N GLU A 65 -23.47 17.09 -7.25
CA GLU A 65 -23.85 16.01 -6.31
C GLU A 65 -24.49 14.72 -6.91
N ASP A 66 -24.72 14.63 -8.23
CA ASP A 66 -25.56 13.60 -8.85
C ASP A 66 -24.81 12.49 -9.61
N SER A 67 -23.48 12.48 -9.64
CA SER A 67 -22.73 11.44 -10.37
C SER A 67 -21.75 10.64 -9.50
N ALA A 68 -22.23 9.44 -9.17
CA ALA A 68 -21.51 8.16 -9.19
C ALA A 68 -20.76 7.74 -7.92
N GLU A 69 -21.40 6.80 -7.24
CA GLU A 69 -20.78 5.64 -6.63
C GLU A 69 -19.78 5.02 -7.62
N VAL A 70 -18.47 5.19 -7.35
CA VAL A 70 -17.41 4.52 -8.11
C VAL A 70 -16.98 3.31 -7.31
N ASP A 71 -17.56 2.15 -7.63
CA ASP A 71 -17.13 0.85 -7.11
C ASP A 71 -15.65 0.61 -7.46
N CYS A 72 -14.84 0.39 -6.43
CA CYS A 72 -13.38 0.29 -6.52
C CYS A 72 -12.86 -1.03 -7.11
N GLU A 73 -13.71 -1.84 -7.74
CA GLU A 73 -13.42 -3.22 -8.07
C GLU A 73 -13.45 -3.48 -9.58
N SER A 74 -12.46 -2.95 -10.32
CA SER A 74 -11.96 -3.54 -11.57
C SER A 74 -10.79 -2.73 -12.17
N LEU A 75 -9.60 -2.92 -11.64
CA LEU A 75 -8.39 -2.71 -12.45
C LEU A 75 -7.79 -4.10 -12.71
N PRO A 76 -7.82 -4.61 -13.96
CA PRO A 76 -7.16 -5.87 -14.26
C PRO A 76 -5.65 -5.73 -14.00
N PRO A 77 -4.98 -6.79 -13.53
CA PRO A 77 -3.54 -6.78 -13.37
C PRO A 77 -2.89 -6.46 -14.72
N LYS A 78 -2.06 -5.42 -14.77
CA LYS A 78 -1.17 -5.18 -15.91
C LYS A 78 -0.17 -6.32 -15.93
N ASP A 79 -0.50 -7.36 -16.69
CA ASP A 79 0.38 -8.47 -16.94
C ASP A 79 1.61 -7.94 -17.70
N SER A 80 2.78 -8.22 -17.14
CA SER A 80 4.08 -7.94 -17.74
C SER A 80 4.27 -8.88 -18.94
N GLY A 81 4.05 -8.36 -20.14
CA GLY A 81 4.44 -9.03 -21.39
C GLY A 81 5.87 -8.68 -21.76
N THR A 82 6.78 -9.61 -21.54
CA THR A 82 8.08 -9.75 -22.19
C THR A 82 7.94 -9.55 -23.70
N THR A 83 8.62 -8.54 -24.25
CA THR A 83 8.91 -8.49 -25.68
C THR A 83 10.25 -9.19 -25.91
N GLU A 84 10.18 -10.49 -26.19
CA GLU A 84 11.19 -11.15 -27.03
C GLU A 84 10.99 -10.62 -28.46
N ILE A 85 11.96 -9.88 -28.99
CA ILE A 85 12.13 -9.66 -30.43
C ILE A 85 13.61 -9.89 -30.74
N GLU A 86 13.81 -10.93 -31.56
CA GLU A 86 14.97 -11.37 -32.37
C GLU A 86 16.34 -11.61 -31.69
#